data_AF-A0A958XL50-F1
#
_entry.id   AF-A0A958XL50-F1
#
_cell.length_a   1.000
_cell.length_b   1.000
_cell.length_c   1.000
_cell.angle_alpha   90.00
_cell.angle_beta   90.00
_cell.angle_gamma   90.00
#
_symmetry.space_group_name_H-M   'P 1'
#
loop_
_entity.id
_entity.type
_entity.pdbx_description
1 polymer ?
#
loop_
_entity_poly.entity_id
_entity_poly.type
_entity_poly.pdbx_seq_one_letter_code
_entity_poly.pdbx_strand_id
1 'polypeptide(L)'
;MKIQFDLFHFGKKRKSIPKTWCGSWTDAYGKQLIIEATEKGRYLVTVLNNQQQYFIINLPGDIEKETLALPGQFVMDRSREPVLQVEAGLPGKGPTLNLKFLTEVEDEKFRLAKNSDNLKKIRIKPEVGMGLYDDWEDDLGVPWAFPFSNFIKN
;
A
#
# COMPACT_ATOMS: atom_id res chain seq x y z
N MET A 1 40.34 9.91 21.81
CA MET A 1 39.09 10.29 21.12
C MET A 1 38.57 9.06 20.39
N LYS A 2 37.59 8.34 20.96
CA LYS A 2 37.05 7.10 20.37
C LYS A 2 35.86 7.46 19.49
N ILE A 3 36.05 7.39 18.18
CA ILE A 3 34.97 7.50 17.19
C ILE A 3 34.24 6.16 17.20
N GLN A 4 33.07 6.10 17.83
CA GLN A 4 32.17 4.97 17.70
C GLN A 4 31.48 5.07 16.34
N PHE A 5 31.89 4.21 15.42
CA PHE A 5 31.16 3.94 14.20
C PHE A 5 29.84 3.27 14.57
N ASP A 6 28.75 4.03 14.48
CA ASP A 6 27.38 3.54 14.54
C ASP A 6 27.01 2.91 13.17
N LEU A 7 27.83 1.95 12.74
CA LEU A 7 27.55 1.06 11.61
C LEU A 7 26.77 -0.13 12.18
N PHE A 8 25.68 -0.50 11.52
CA PHE A 8 24.73 -1.58 11.88
C PHE A 8 23.46 -1.17 12.64
N HIS A 9 22.73 -0.20 12.12
CA HIS A 9 21.27 -0.27 12.18
C HIS A 9 20.75 -1.29 11.14
N PHE A 10 21.09 -2.58 11.30
CA PHE A 10 20.24 -3.64 10.76
C PHE A 10 18.96 -3.67 11.59
N GLY A 11 18.09 -2.68 11.35
CA GLY A 11 16.80 -2.55 12.01
C GLY A 11 16.05 -3.87 11.86
N LYS A 12 15.58 -4.42 12.99
CA LYS A 12 14.72 -5.61 13.01
C LYS A 12 13.70 -5.51 11.88
N LYS A 13 13.68 -6.49 10.96
CA LYS A 13 12.70 -6.55 9.88
C LYS A 13 11.31 -6.43 10.49
N ARG A 14 10.62 -5.34 10.16
CA ARG A 14 9.27 -5.06 10.64
C ARG A 14 8.35 -6.15 10.11
N LYS A 15 7.47 -6.68 10.98
CA LYS A 15 6.56 -7.79 10.64
C LYS A 15 5.12 -7.36 10.36
N SER A 16 4.79 -6.09 10.57
CA SER A 16 3.44 -5.54 10.48
C SER A 16 3.49 -4.01 10.40
N ILE A 17 2.44 -3.34 9.94
CA ILE A 17 2.28 -1.90 10.14
C ILE A 17 1.77 -1.54 11.55
N PRO A 18 2.17 -0.39 12.14
CA PRO A 18 1.59 0.12 13.38
C PRO A 18 0.07 0.23 13.27
N LYS A 19 -0.63 -0.11 14.35
CA LYS A 19 -2.09 0.07 14.43
C LYS A 19 -2.50 1.52 14.21
N THR A 20 -1.67 2.48 14.59
CA THR A 20 -1.91 3.92 14.36
C THR A 20 -1.89 4.31 12.87
N TRP A 21 -1.34 3.47 12.00
CA TRP A 21 -1.35 3.70 10.55
C TRP A 21 -2.61 3.12 9.89
N CYS A 22 -3.37 2.29 10.61
CA CYS A 22 -4.66 1.77 10.17
C CYS A 22 -5.75 2.86 10.27
N GLY A 23 -6.88 2.64 9.62
CA GLY A 23 -8.00 3.57 9.48
C GLY A 23 -8.02 4.23 8.09
N SER A 24 -8.74 5.35 8.00
CA SER A 24 -8.94 6.08 6.74
C SER A 24 -7.71 6.88 6.32
N TRP A 25 -7.52 6.96 5.01
CA TRP A 25 -6.59 7.84 4.30
C TRP A 25 -7.30 8.39 3.07
N THR A 26 -7.02 9.64 2.68
CA THR A 26 -7.68 10.30 1.52
C THR A 26 -6.63 10.83 0.57
N ASP A 27 -6.91 10.74 -0.72
CA ASP A 27 -6.04 11.25 -1.77
C ASP A 27 -6.42 12.69 -2.18
N ALA A 28 -5.67 13.30 -3.11
CA ALA A 28 -5.91 14.69 -3.54
C ALA A 28 -7.24 14.88 -4.29
N TYR A 29 -7.88 13.78 -4.72
CA TYR A 29 -9.12 13.77 -5.48
C TYR A 29 -10.33 13.35 -4.64
N GLY A 30 -10.15 13.14 -3.32
CA GLY A 30 -11.21 12.75 -2.41
C GLY A 30 -11.48 11.24 -2.36
N LYS A 31 -10.62 10.42 -2.97
CA LYS A 31 -10.71 8.96 -2.91
C LYS A 31 -10.21 8.47 -1.57
N GLN A 32 -10.81 7.40 -1.06
CA GLN A 32 -10.52 6.90 0.29
C GLN A 32 -9.87 5.52 0.24
N LEU A 33 -8.87 5.34 1.10
CA LEU A 33 -8.25 4.05 1.40
C LEU A 33 -8.44 3.77 2.89
N ILE A 34 -9.16 2.69 3.21
CA ILE A 34 -9.44 2.28 4.59
C ILE A 34 -8.64 1.00 4.84
N ILE A 35 -7.79 1.02 5.87
CA ILE A 35 -6.96 -0.13 6.26
C ILE A 35 -7.39 -0.61 7.64
N GLU A 36 -7.83 -1.85 7.76
CA GLU A 36 -8.24 -2.46 9.02
C GLU A 36 -7.25 -3.56 9.40
N ALA A 37 -6.70 -3.50 10.61
CA ALA A 37 -5.88 -4.59 11.12
C ALA A 37 -6.78 -5.73 11.59
N THR A 38 -6.50 -6.95 11.14
CA THR A 38 -7.17 -8.15 11.64
C THR A 38 -6.27 -8.84 12.66
N GLU A 39 -5.60 -9.92 12.28
CA GLU A 39 -4.67 -10.67 13.14
C GLU A 39 -3.31 -10.86 12.45
N LYS A 40 -2.24 -10.90 13.24
CA LYS A 40 -0.90 -11.36 12.81
C LYS A 40 -0.40 -10.79 11.47
N GLY A 41 -0.36 -9.46 11.32
CA GLY A 41 0.22 -8.82 10.12
C GLY A 41 -0.64 -8.96 8.85
N ARG A 42 -1.91 -9.33 9.03
CA ARG A 42 -2.95 -9.30 7.99
C ARG A 42 -3.86 -8.10 8.18
N TYR A 43 -4.44 -7.69 7.06
CA TYR A 43 -5.25 -6.49 6.96
C TYR A 43 -6.43 -6.74 6.02
N LEU A 44 -7.48 -5.96 6.19
CA LEU A 44 -8.50 -5.76 5.19
C LEU A 44 -8.37 -4.35 4.65
N VAL A 45 -8.50 -4.20 3.34
CA VAL A 45 -8.34 -2.92 2.66
C VAL A 45 -9.56 -2.64 1.80
N THR A 46 -10.17 -1.48 2.03
CA THR A 46 -11.28 -0.98 1.21
C THR A 46 -10.82 0.27 0.46
N VAL A 47 -11.15 0.35 -0.82
CA VAL A 47 -10.90 1.53 -1.66
C VAL A 47 -12.24 2.11 -2.09
N LEU A 48 -12.42 3.42 -1.91
CA LEU A 48 -13.61 4.15 -2.35
C LEU A 48 -13.21 5.25 -3.34
N ASN A 49 -14.08 5.50 -4.31
CA ASN A 49 -13.98 6.68 -5.17
C ASN A 49 -14.37 7.96 -4.42
N ASN A 50 -14.32 9.10 -5.11
CA ASN A 50 -14.66 10.41 -4.54
C ASN A 50 -16.16 10.58 -4.22
N GLN A 51 -17.03 9.71 -4.74
CA GLN A 51 -18.44 9.62 -4.36
C GLN A 51 -18.71 8.65 -3.20
N GLN A 52 -17.66 8.14 -2.52
CA GLN A 52 -17.77 7.15 -1.44
C GLN A 52 -18.38 5.81 -1.87
N GLN A 53 -18.21 5.44 -3.14
CA GLN A 53 -18.64 4.16 -3.69
C GLN A 53 -17.44 3.24 -3.89
N TYR A 54 -17.67 1.92 -3.81
CA TYR A 54 -16.65 0.94 -4.12
C TYR A 54 -16.23 1.05 -5.59
N PHE A 55 -14.95 0.85 -5.83
CA PHE A 55 -14.45 0.68 -7.18
C PHE A 55 -14.68 -0.77 -7.62
N ILE A 56 -15.03 -0.99 -8.89
CA ILE A 56 -15.21 -2.31 -9.47
C ILE A 56 -13.96 -2.67 -10.26
N ILE A 57 -13.36 -3.80 -9.91
CA ILE A 57 -12.24 -4.41 -10.62
C ILE A 57 -12.79 -5.51 -11.52
N ASN A 58 -12.47 -5.44 -12.81
CA ASN A 58 -12.79 -6.49 -13.77
C ASN A 58 -11.62 -7.48 -13.83
N LEU A 59 -11.86 -8.70 -13.37
CA LEU A 59 -10.92 -9.82 -13.38
C LEU A 59 -11.18 -10.73 -14.59
N PRO A 60 -10.23 -11.61 -14.98
CA PRO A 60 -10.39 -12.51 -16.11
C PRO A 60 -11.55 -13.47 -15.90
N GLY A 61 -12.24 -13.77 -16.99
CA GLY A 61 -13.47 -14.57 -16.96
C GLY A 61 -14.71 -13.76 -16.58
N ASP A 62 -14.72 -12.45 -16.87
CA ASP A 62 -15.83 -11.53 -16.63
C ASP A 62 -16.28 -11.48 -15.16
N ILE A 63 -15.30 -11.61 -14.25
CA ILE A 63 -15.55 -11.57 -12.81
C ILE A 63 -15.37 -10.13 -12.34
N GLU A 64 -16.47 -9.50 -11.95
CA GLU A 64 -16.44 -8.21 -11.27
C GLU A 64 -16.19 -8.40 -9.78
N LYS A 65 -15.34 -7.55 -9.21
CA LYS A 65 -15.08 -7.54 -7.77
C LYS A 65 -15.03 -6.12 -7.22
N GLU A 66 -15.81 -5.87 -6.19
CA GLU A 66 -15.74 -4.63 -5.43
C GLU A 66 -14.42 -4.54 -4.65
N THR A 67 -13.89 -3.32 -4.54
CA THR A 67 -12.76 -3.00 -3.67
C THR A 67 -13.16 -2.89 -2.20
N LEU A 68 -13.92 -3.88 -1.72
CA LEU A 68 -14.40 -3.99 -0.35
C LEU A 68 -13.64 -5.10 0.37
N ALA A 69 -13.08 -4.79 1.54
CA ALA A 69 -12.43 -5.75 2.44
C ALA A 69 -11.43 -6.68 1.72
N LEU A 70 -10.63 -6.11 0.82
CA LEU A 70 -9.61 -6.85 0.08
C LEU A 70 -8.52 -7.35 1.04
N PRO A 71 -8.07 -8.61 0.91
CA PRO A 71 -7.04 -9.14 1.77
C PRO A 71 -5.72 -8.39 1.56
N GLY A 72 -5.13 -7.93 2.66
CA GLY A 72 -3.83 -7.27 2.70
C GLY A 72 -2.83 -8.01 3.59
N GLN A 73 -1.56 -8.03 3.18
CA GLN A 73 -0.47 -8.61 3.95
C GLN A 73 0.76 -7.70 3.94
N PHE A 74 1.41 -7.56 5.10
CA PHE A 74 2.69 -6.87 5.16
C PHE A 74 3.83 -7.80 4.71
N VAL A 75 4.45 -7.47 3.59
CA VAL A 75 5.46 -8.30 2.91
C VAL A 75 6.63 -7.44 2.43
N MET A 76 7.65 -8.10 1.86
CA MET A 76 8.71 -7.41 1.11
C MET A 76 8.37 -7.51 -0.37
N ASP A 77 8.42 -6.39 -1.09
CA ASP A 77 8.24 -6.37 -2.55
C ASP A 77 9.46 -6.95 -3.29
N ARG A 78 9.41 -6.92 -4.63
CA ARG A 78 10.50 -7.42 -5.51
C ARG A 78 11.82 -6.65 -5.30
N SER A 79 11.75 -5.39 -4.91
CA SER A 79 12.89 -4.53 -4.57
C SER A 79 13.38 -4.71 -3.14
N ARG A 80 12.79 -5.64 -2.38
CA ARG A 80 13.05 -5.87 -0.95
C ARG A 80 12.73 -4.64 -0.09
N GLU A 81 11.70 -3.90 -0.45
CA GLU A 81 11.10 -2.86 0.38
C GLU A 81 9.86 -3.38 1.09
N PRO A 82 9.62 -3.01 2.36
CA PRO A 82 8.43 -3.41 3.08
C PRO A 82 7.19 -2.66 2.56
N VAL A 83 6.16 -3.40 2.17
CA VAL A 83 4.90 -2.88 1.65
C VAL A 83 3.70 -3.55 2.32
N LEU A 84 2.56 -2.87 2.35
CA LEU A 84 1.29 -3.55 2.54
C LEU A 84 0.77 -3.94 1.14
N GLN A 85 0.89 -5.23 0.80
CA GLN A 85 0.39 -5.75 -0.46
C GLN A 85 -1.09 -6.12 -0.30
N VAL A 86 -1.92 -5.61 -1.20
CA VAL A 86 -3.37 -5.82 -1.25
C VAL A 86 -3.69 -6.66 -2.47
N GLU A 87 -4.41 -7.75 -2.30
CA GLU A 87 -4.73 -8.67 -3.38
C GLU A 87 -6.19 -8.49 -3.83
N ALA A 88 -6.35 -8.05 -5.08
CA ALA A 88 -7.66 -7.85 -5.68
C ALA A 88 -8.20 -9.10 -6.37
N GLY A 89 -7.36 -10.00 -6.89
CA GLY A 89 -7.85 -11.20 -7.60
C GLY A 89 -8.01 -12.46 -6.74
N LEU A 90 -7.60 -13.59 -7.31
CA LEU A 90 -7.60 -14.90 -6.69
C LEU A 90 -6.37 -15.06 -5.78
N PRO A 91 -6.51 -15.61 -4.55
CA PRO A 91 -5.39 -15.77 -3.61
C PRO A 91 -4.11 -16.35 -4.23
N GLY A 92 -3.02 -15.60 -4.13
CA GLY A 92 -1.69 -15.91 -4.68
C GLY A 92 -1.56 -15.81 -6.20
N LYS A 93 -2.58 -15.34 -6.91
CA LYS A 93 -2.65 -15.31 -8.39
C LYS A 93 -3.25 -14.02 -8.93
N GLY A 94 -3.85 -13.20 -8.07
CA GLY A 94 -4.59 -12.02 -8.46
C GLY A 94 -3.70 -10.79 -8.58
N PRO A 95 -4.16 -9.74 -9.27
CA PRO A 95 -3.43 -8.49 -9.33
C PRO A 95 -3.27 -7.93 -7.91
N THR A 96 -2.10 -7.38 -7.64
CA THR A 96 -1.76 -6.85 -6.31
C THR A 96 -1.40 -5.38 -6.37
N LEU A 97 -1.81 -4.64 -5.34
CA LEU A 97 -1.43 -3.26 -5.09
C LEU A 97 -0.48 -3.21 -3.91
N ASN A 98 0.71 -2.67 -4.12
CA ASN A 98 1.65 -2.41 -3.05
C ASN A 98 1.41 -1.00 -2.50
N LEU A 99 1.16 -0.90 -1.20
CA LEU A 99 1.03 0.36 -0.49
C LEU A 99 2.34 0.66 0.25
N LYS A 100 3.11 1.62 -0.27
CA LYS A 100 4.35 2.10 0.34
C LYS A 100 4.06 3.24 1.30
N PHE A 101 4.52 3.10 2.54
CA PHE A 101 4.41 4.14 3.54
C PHE A 101 5.69 4.98 3.53
N LEU A 102 5.56 6.21 3.08
CA LEU A 102 6.66 7.14 2.87
C LEU A 102 6.52 8.31 3.83
N THR A 103 7.65 8.86 4.29
CA THR A 103 7.69 10.15 4.97
C THR A 103 8.58 11.08 4.18
N GLU A 104 8.16 12.33 4.10
CA GLU A 104 8.96 13.41 3.55
C GLU A 104 10.14 13.72 4.49
N VAL A 105 11.32 13.96 3.91
CA VAL A 105 12.54 14.30 4.65
C VAL A 105 12.93 15.75 4.38
N GLU A 106 13.14 16.11 3.12
CA GLU A 106 13.53 17.43 2.61
C GLU A 106 13.09 17.55 1.15
N ASP A 107 12.61 18.71 0.70
CA ASP A 107 12.32 19.08 -0.70
C ASP A 107 11.92 17.90 -1.61
N GLU A 108 10.70 17.38 -1.42
CA GLU A 108 10.11 16.30 -2.23
C GLU A 108 10.86 14.95 -2.19
N LYS A 109 11.89 14.80 -1.35
CA LYS A 109 12.55 13.52 -1.12
C LYS A 109 11.79 12.73 -0.06
N PHE A 110 11.43 11.52 -0.45
CA PHE A 110 10.73 10.56 0.39
C PHE A 110 11.66 9.43 0.83
N ARG A 111 11.45 8.95 2.06
CA ARG A 111 12.03 7.68 2.55
C ARG A 111 10.93 6.79 3.10
N LEU A 112 11.22 5.50 3.25
CA LEU A 112 10.34 4.59 4.00
C LEU A 112 10.08 5.11 5.41
N ALA A 113 8.80 5.10 5.79
CA ALA A 113 8.36 5.54 7.09
C ALA A 113 8.77 4.54 8.19
N LYS A 114 9.16 5.08 9.34
CA LYS A 114 9.50 4.38 10.59
C LYS A 114 8.36 4.56 11.58
N ASN A 115 8.23 3.64 12.54
CA ASN A 115 7.17 3.69 13.54
C ASN A 115 7.15 5.00 14.36
N SER A 116 8.31 5.65 14.51
CA SER A 116 8.49 6.92 15.24
C SER A 116 8.15 8.17 14.41
N ASP A 117 7.90 8.02 13.10
CA ASP A 117 7.63 9.17 12.25
C ASP A 117 6.27 9.78 12.56
N ASN A 118 6.17 11.11 12.38
CA ASN A 118 4.92 11.83 12.56
C ASN A 118 3.91 11.37 11.52
N LEU A 119 2.79 10.78 11.98
CA LEU A 119 1.73 10.24 11.13
C LEU A 119 1.20 11.25 10.11
N LYS A 120 1.13 12.55 10.46
CA LYS A 120 0.66 13.61 9.55
C LYS A 120 1.59 13.85 8.35
N LYS A 121 2.87 13.47 8.49
CA LYS A 121 3.88 13.55 7.42
C LYS A 121 3.99 12.27 6.60
N ILE A 122 3.31 11.20 7.01
CA ILE A 122 3.28 9.96 6.25
C ILE A 122 2.34 10.11 5.07
N ARG A 123 2.76 9.54 3.94
CA ARG A 123 2.01 9.40 2.69
C ARG A 123 1.96 7.92 2.32
N ILE A 124 0.83 7.45 1.84
CA ILE A 124 0.75 6.13 1.21
C ILE A 124 0.88 6.32 -0.29
N LYS A 125 1.94 5.76 -0.87
CA LYS A 125 2.14 5.68 -2.31
C LYS A 125 1.67 4.30 -2.80
N PRO A 126 0.51 4.21 -3.45
CA PRO A 126 0.10 3.02 -4.21
C PRO A 126 1.03 2.76 -5.40
N GLU A 127 1.43 1.50 -5.61
CA GLU A 127 2.19 1.03 -6.77
C GLU A 127 1.67 -0.35 -7.19
N VAL A 128 1.61 -0.62 -8.49
CA VAL A 128 1.22 -1.94 -9.00
C VAL A 128 2.29 -2.96 -8.57
N GLY A 129 1.86 -4.02 -7.90
CA GLY A 129 2.75 -5.10 -7.45
C GLY A 129 2.83 -6.23 -8.47
N MET A 130 1.67 -6.75 -8.87
CA MET A 130 1.50 -7.75 -9.92
C MET A 130 0.28 -7.34 -10.73
N GLY A 131 0.41 -7.29 -12.05
CA GLY A 131 -0.72 -7.09 -12.95
C GLY A 131 -1.55 -8.37 -13.14
N LEU A 132 -2.42 -8.38 -14.13
CA LEU A 132 -3.38 -9.46 -14.36
C LEU A 132 -3.01 -10.38 -15.52
N TYR A 133 -2.28 -9.87 -16.51
CA TYR A 133 -2.05 -10.57 -17.78
C TYR A 133 -0.60 -10.98 -18.03
N ASP A 134 0.33 -10.62 -17.16
CA ASP A 134 1.78 -10.82 -17.30
C ASP A 134 2.32 -10.33 -18.65
N ASP A 135 1.67 -9.30 -19.22
CA ASP A 135 2.01 -8.67 -20.49
C ASP A 135 2.33 -7.19 -20.31
N TRP A 136 2.75 -6.53 -21.40
CA TRP A 136 3.17 -5.12 -21.37
C TRP A 136 2.02 -4.15 -21.01
N GLU A 137 0.76 -4.60 -21.06
CA GLU A 137 -0.39 -3.80 -20.62
C GLU A 137 -0.52 -3.76 -19.09
N ASP A 138 0.08 -4.72 -18.37
CA ASP A 138 0.15 -4.71 -16.90
C ASP A 138 1.02 -3.58 -16.34
N ASP A 139 2.03 -3.14 -17.10
CA ASP A 139 2.87 -1.99 -16.74
C ASP A 139 2.06 -0.67 -16.71
N LEU A 140 0.87 -0.66 -17.31
CA LEU A 140 -0.10 0.46 -17.26
C LEU A 140 -1.10 0.33 -16.10
N GLY A 141 -1.01 -0.71 -15.27
CA GLY A 141 -1.85 -0.89 -14.08
C GLY A 141 -3.29 -1.26 -14.36
N VAL A 142 -3.59 -1.83 -15.52
CA VAL A 142 -4.93 -2.08 -16.07
C VAL A 142 -5.92 -2.86 -15.17
N PRO A 143 -5.52 -3.78 -14.28
CA PRO A 143 -6.48 -4.45 -13.37
C PRO A 143 -6.81 -3.56 -12.16
N TRP A 144 -5.86 -2.70 -11.83
CA TRP A 144 -5.92 -1.74 -10.75
C TRP A 144 -6.18 -0.33 -11.29
N ALA A 145 -6.65 -0.18 -12.55
CA ALA A 145 -6.73 1.04 -13.39
C ALA A 145 -7.41 2.27 -12.77
N PHE A 146 -7.75 2.18 -11.50
CA PHE A 146 -7.85 3.28 -10.59
C PHE A 146 -6.62 4.21 -10.67
N PRO A 147 -6.76 5.45 -11.16
CA PRO A 147 -5.66 6.39 -11.17
C PRO A 147 -5.23 6.65 -9.73
N PHE A 148 -3.99 6.29 -9.47
CA PHE A 148 -3.40 6.32 -8.15
C PHE A 148 -2.83 7.70 -7.85
N SER A 149 -3.17 8.23 -6.68
CA SER A 149 -2.46 9.37 -6.11
C SER A 149 -2.08 9.07 -4.67
N ASN A 150 -1.19 9.89 -4.11
CA ASN A 150 -0.71 9.66 -2.76
C ASN A 150 -1.83 9.93 -1.75
N PHE A 151 -2.04 9.02 -0.81
CA PHE A 151 -3.01 9.20 0.27
C PHE A 151 -2.36 9.81 1.50
N ILE A 152 -3.10 10.70 2.16
CA ILE A 152 -2.75 11.33 3.43
C ILE A 152 -3.69 10.88 4.53
N LYS A 153 -3.24 10.91 5.78
CA LYS A 153 -4.07 10.52 6.91
C LYS A 153 -5.15 11.57 7.15
N ASN A 154 -6.41 11.13 7.28
CA ASN A 154 -7.52 11.97 7.77
C ASN A 154 -7.38 12.25 9.27
#